data_AF-A0A1I0BXA0-F1
#
_entry.id   AF-A0A1I0BXA0-F1
#
_cell.length_a   1.000
_cell.length_b   1.000
_cell.length_c   1.000
_cell.angle_alpha   90.00
_cell.angle_beta   90.00
_cell.angle_gamma   90.00
#
_symmetry.space_group_name_H-M   'P 1'
#
loop_
_entity.id
_entity.type
_entity.pdbx_description
1 polymer ?
#
loop_
_entity_poly.entity_id
_entity_poly.type
_entity_poly.pdbx_seq_one_letter_code
_entity_poly.pdbx_strand_id
1 'polypeptide(L)'
;MIRINILLTLILIACALSVVTSQHKARKLFVELEKEQQLARQLAEEWGQLQLEQSTWATHARIEKIATGQLQMRLPDPKRIQIIPLSQPVGEPVDSTDSKEASKS
;
A
#
# COMPACT_ATOMS: atom_id res chain seq x y z
N MET A 1 39.20 31.35 -51.94
CA MET A 1 37.74 31.50 -51.80
C MET A 1 37.02 30.16 -51.94
N ILE A 2 36.95 29.54 -53.13
CA ILE A 2 36.18 28.30 -53.37
C ILE A 2 36.61 27.10 -52.52
N ARG A 3 37.91 26.92 -52.24
CA ARG A 3 38.41 25.79 -51.46
C ARG A 3 37.87 25.74 -50.02
N ILE A 4 37.73 26.89 -49.37
CA ILE A 4 37.19 27.00 -48.01
C ILE A 4 35.69 26.66 -48.01
N ASN A 5 34.95 27.15 -49.01
CA ASN A 5 33.52 26.86 -49.13
C ASN A 5 33.26 25.36 -49.32
N ILE A 6 34.05 24.67 -50.15
CA ILE A 6 33.94 23.21 -50.34
C ILE A 6 34.20 22.47 -49.04
N LEU A 7 35.21 22.87 -48.28
CA LEU A 7 35.58 22.25 -47.00
C LEU A 7 34.45 22.43 -45.97
N LEU A 8 33.86 23.63 -45.90
CA LEU A 8 32.74 23.92 -45.01
C LEU A 8 31.48 23.12 -45.38
N THR A 9 31.18 22.98 -46.68
CA THR A 9 30.06 22.14 -47.15
C THR A 9 30.26 20.67 -46.79
N LEU A 10 31.49 20.15 -46.93
CA LEU A 10 31.82 18.78 -46.54
C LEU A 10 31.62 18.55 -45.04
N ILE A 11 32.06 19.48 -44.21
CA ILE A 11 31.85 19.44 -42.76
C ILE A 11 30.35 19.47 -42.42
N LEU A 12 29.58 20.32 -43.10
CA LEU A 12 28.13 20.42 -42.89
C LEU A 12 27.42 19.11 -43.22
N ILE A 13 27.78 18.47 -44.34
CA ILE A 13 27.22 17.17 -44.75
C ILE A 13 27.60 16.10 -43.71
N ALA A 14 28.84 16.06 -43.27
CA ALA A 14 29.28 15.12 -42.24
C ALA A 14 28.51 15.31 -40.92
N CYS A 15 28.29 16.56 -40.50
CA CYS A 15 27.49 16.87 -39.31
C CYS A 15 26.03 16.41 -39.47
N ALA A 16 25.41 16.70 -40.62
CA ALA A 16 24.04 16.28 -40.91
C ALA A 16 23.88 14.75 -40.86
N LEU A 17 24.80 14.01 -41.50
CA LEU A 17 24.80 12.54 -41.46
C LEU A 17 25.05 12.00 -40.04
N SER A 18 25.96 12.61 -39.29
CA SER A 18 26.24 12.23 -37.91
C SER A 18 25.00 12.39 -37.02
N VAL A 19 24.30 13.52 -37.12
CA VAL A 19 23.06 13.76 -36.36
C VAL A 19 21.97 12.75 -36.72
N VAL A 20 21.77 12.47 -38.01
CA VAL A 20 20.76 11.50 -38.48
C VAL A 20 21.07 10.10 -37.98
N THR A 21 22.34 9.66 -38.06
CA THR A 21 22.75 8.34 -37.55
C THR A 21 22.61 8.25 -36.03
N SER A 22 22.89 9.33 -35.30
CA SER A 22 22.72 9.40 -33.84
C SER A 22 21.24 9.33 -33.45
N GLN A 23 20.37 10.05 -34.16
CA GLN A 23 18.92 9.97 -33.99
C GLN A 23 18.37 8.56 -34.25
N HIS A 24 18.89 7.88 -35.29
CA HIS A 24 18.45 6.51 -35.59
C HIS A 24 18.87 5.51 -34.49
N LYS A 25 20.09 5.64 -33.98
CA LYS A 25 20.57 4.84 -32.84
C LYS A 25 19.79 5.13 -31.56
N ALA A 26 19.51 6.40 -31.28
CA ALA A 26 18.72 6.82 -30.13
C ALA A 26 17.31 6.21 -30.19
N ARG A 27 16.63 6.27 -31.35
CA ARG A 27 15.32 5.63 -31.53
C ARG A 27 15.36 4.12 -31.27
N LYS A 28 16.37 3.42 -31.78
CA LYS A 28 16.49 1.97 -31.57
C LYS A 28 16.65 1.60 -30.10
N LEU A 29 17.50 2.32 -29.36
CA LEU A 29 17.68 2.12 -27.92
C LEU A 29 16.41 2.45 -27.14
N PHE A 30 15.69 3.49 -27.54
CA PHE A 30 14.44 3.91 -26.90
C PHE A 30 13.34 2.86 -27.06
N VAL A 31 13.24 2.22 -28.22
CA VAL A 31 12.24 1.16 -28.47
C VAL A 31 12.47 -0.06 -27.59
N GLU A 32 13.73 -0.47 -27.38
CA GLU A 32 14.02 -1.61 -26.49
C GLU A 32 13.68 -1.29 -25.03
N LEU A 33 14.02 -0.08 -24.57
CA LEU A 33 13.64 0.40 -23.24
C LEU A 33 12.11 0.45 -23.08
N GLU A 34 11.42 0.96 -24.09
CA GLU A 34 9.96 1.09 -24.07
C GLU A 34 9.28 -0.28 -23.99
N LYS A 35 9.83 -1.31 -24.64
CA LYS A 35 9.32 -2.68 -24.58
C LYS A 35 9.42 -3.27 -23.17
N GLU A 36 10.56 -3.13 -22.48
CA GLU A 36 10.68 -3.57 -21.08
C GLU A 36 9.75 -2.78 -20.16
N GLN A 37 9.63 -1.46 -20.39
CA GLN A 37 8.72 -0.59 -19.64
C GLN A 37 7.25 -0.96 -19.86
N GLN A 38 6.87 -1.43 -21.05
CA GLN A 38 5.51 -1.92 -21.34
C GLN A 38 5.22 -3.21 -20.58
N LEU A 39 6.16 -4.16 -20.54
CA LEU A 39 6.00 -5.38 -19.74
C LEU A 39 5.85 -5.05 -18.24
N ALA A 40 6.70 -4.17 -17.71
CA ALA A 40 6.59 -3.74 -16.32
C ALA A 40 5.23 -3.09 -16.00
N ARG A 41 4.67 -2.33 -16.93
CA ARG A 41 3.33 -1.73 -16.79
C ARG A 41 2.22 -2.78 -16.76
N GLN A 42 2.26 -3.78 -17.64
CA GLN A 42 1.30 -4.88 -17.64
C GLN A 42 1.30 -5.64 -16.32
N LEU A 43 2.49 -5.98 -15.81
CA LEU A 43 2.62 -6.67 -14.51
C LEU A 43 2.08 -5.82 -13.35
N ALA A 44 2.27 -4.50 -13.38
CA ALA A 44 1.76 -3.59 -12.36
C ALA A 44 0.22 -3.49 -12.39
N GLU A 45 -0.37 -3.51 -13.58
CA GLU A 45 -1.84 -3.54 -13.73
C GLU A 45 -2.43 -4.86 -13.21
N GLU A 46 -1.83 -6.00 -13.56
CA GLU A 46 -2.22 -7.31 -13.02
C GLU A 46 -2.10 -7.35 -11.50
N TRP A 47 -0.99 -6.83 -10.95
CA TRP A 47 -0.83 -6.68 -9.50
C TRP A 47 -1.90 -5.81 -8.87
N GLY A 48 -2.25 -4.69 -9.52
CA GLY A 48 -3.33 -3.81 -9.07
C GLY A 48 -4.68 -4.53 -9.05
N GLN A 49 -4.99 -5.32 -10.07
CA GLN A 49 -6.20 -6.13 -10.12
C GLN A 49 -6.22 -7.19 -9.01
N LEU A 50 -5.15 -7.97 -8.83
CA LEU A 50 -5.05 -8.95 -7.75
C LEU A 50 -5.14 -8.31 -6.36
N GLN A 51 -4.61 -7.10 -6.20
CA GLN A 51 -4.64 -6.38 -4.93
C GLN A 51 -6.02 -5.79 -4.64
N LEU A 52 -6.75 -5.35 -5.67
CA LEU A 52 -8.16 -4.95 -5.55
C LEU A 52 -9.05 -6.17 -5.20
N GLU A 53 -8.81 -7.31 -5.86
CA GLU A 53 -9.47 -8.58 -5.52
C GLU A 53 -9.21 -8.99 -4.06
N GLN A 54 -7.95 -8.90 -3.61
CA GLN A 54 -7.58 -9.21 -2.23
C GLN A 54 -8.15 -8.19 -1.23
N SER A 55 -8.16 -6.89 -1.55
CA SER A 55 -8.64 -5.84 -0.64
C SER A 55 -10.13 -5.98 -0.31
N THR A 56 -10.90 -6.65 -1.17
CA THR A 56 -12.34 -6.86 -0.96
C THR A 56 -12.64 -8.12 -0.10
N TRP A 57 -11.75 -9.12 -0.08
CA TRP A 57 -12.03 -10.43 0.55
C TRP A 57 -11.06 -10.86 1.67
N ALA A 58 -9.87 -10.28 1.76
CA ALA A 58 -8.80 -10.84 2.58
C ALA A 58 -8.96 -10.64 4.10
N THR A 59 -9.68 -9.60 4.56
CA THR A 59 -9.78 -9.30 5.99
C THR A 59 -11.20 -9.54 6.55
N HIS A 60 -12.25 -8.95 5.98
CA HIS A 60 -13.59 -9.06 6.58
C HIS A 60 -14.28 -10.41 6.35
N ALA A 61 -14.35 -10.89 5.11
CA ALA A 61 -15.09 -12.12 4.77
C ALA A 61 -14.52 -13.38 5.44
N ARG A 62 -13.19 -13.46 5.57
CA ARG A 62 -12.52 -14.59 6.22
C ARG A 62 -12.71 -14.58 7.74
N ILE A 63 -12.66 -13.42 8.37
CA ILE A 63 -12.87 -13.28 9.82
C ILE A 63 -14.34 -13.57 10.17
N GLU A 64 -15.29 -13.06 9.39
CA GLU A 64 -16.72 -13.28 9.60
C GLU A 64 -17.09 -14.77 9.43
N LYS A 65 -16.59 -15.43 8.39
CA LYS A 65 -16.84 -16.87 8.19
C LYS A 65 -16.29 -17.74 9.33
N ILE A 66 -15.13 -17.39 9.89
CA ILE A 66 -14.55 -18.10 11.04
C ILE A 66 -15.34 -17.78 12.32
N ALA A 67 -15.71 -16.52 12.54
CA ALA A 67 -16.46 -16.09 13.72
C ALA A 67 -17.87 -16.71 13.77
N THR A 68 -18.59 -16.73 12.65
CA THR A 68 -19.93 -17.31 12.57
C THR A 68 -19.90 -18.85 12.51
N GLY A 69 -18.95 -19.43 11.77
CA GLY A 69 -18.89 -20.88 11.56
C GLY A 69 -18.26 -21.67 12.71
N GLN A 70 -17.12 -21.21 13.24
CA GLN A 70 -16.37 -21.93 14.28
C GLN A 70 -16.67 -21.42 15.69
N LEU A 71 -16.89 -20.11 15.86
CA LEU A 71 -17.19 -19.52 17.17
C LEU A 71 -18.69 -19.32 17.43
N GLN A 72 -19.58 -19.63 16.46
CA GLN A 72 -21.03 -19.38 16.55
C GLN A 72 -21.39 -17.94 16.97
N MET A 73 -20.52 -16.97 16.68
CA MET A 73 -20.79 -15.57 17.00
C MET A 73 -21.94 -15.06 16.13
N ARG A 74 -22.99 -14.57 16.79
CA ARG A 74 -24.09 -13.80 16.17
C ARG A 74 -23.92 -12.33 16.53
N LEU A 75 -24.25 -11.45 15.59
CA LEU A 75 -24.30 -10.02 15.85
C LEU A 75 -25.32 -9.75 16.98
N PRO A 76 -24.92 -9.14 18.11
CA PRO A 76 -25.81 -8.94 19.24
C PRO A 76 -26.94 -7.95 18.86
N ASP A 77 -28.15 -8.27 19.28
CA ASP A 77 -29.34 -7.41 19.10
C ASP A 77 -29.06 -6.01 19.70
N PRO A 78 -29.39 -4.91 19.00
CA PRO A 78 -29.16 -3.55 19.48
C PRO A 78 -29.77 -3.27 20.87
N LYS A 79 -30.77 -4.05 21.31
CA LYS A 79 -31.35 -3.97 22.66
C LYS A 79 -30.45 -4.51 23.79
N ARG A 80 -29.35 -5.20 23.46
CA ARG A 80 -28.45 -5.86 24.42
C ARG A 80 -27.09 -5.17 24.56
N ILE A 81 -26.90 -4.02 23.91
CA ILE A 81 -25.67 -3.25 23.93
C ILE A 81 -25.70 -2.32 25.15
N GLN A 82 -24.87 -2.58 26.16
CA GLN A 82 -24.62 -1.64 27.26
C GLN A 82 -23.34 -0.87 27.00
N ILE A 83 -23.45 0.46 26.93
CA ILE A 83 -22.32 1.37 26.80
C ILE A 83 -21.90 1.75 28.22
N ILE A 84 -20.74 1.29 28.67
CA ILE A 84 -20.18 1.62 29.99
C ILE A 84 -19.25 2.83 29.80
N PRO A 85 -19.59 4.02 30.32
CA PRO A 85 -18.68 5.17 30.27
C PRO A 85 -17.48 4.93 31.19
N LEU A 86 -16.27 5.08 30.66
CA LEU A 86 -15.00 4.97 31.39
C LEU A 86 -14.78 6.21 32.27
N SER A 87 -15.54 6.34 33.35
CA SER A 87 -15.25 7.29 34.42
C SER A 87 -16.03 6.94 35.68
N GLN A 88 -15.46 6.06 36.51
CA GLN A 88 -15.75 6.02 37.95
C GLN A 88 -14.41 6.11 38.69
N PRO A 89 -14.08 7.24 39.32
CA PRO A 89 -12.94 7.33 40.23
C PRO A 89 -13.34 6.65 41.54
N VAL A 90 -12.97 5.38 41.73
CA VAL A 90 -13.15 4.68 43.00
C VAL A 90 -11.87 4.87 43.82
N GLY A 91 -11.87 5.90 44.64
CA GLY A 91 -10.93 6.08 45.74
C GLY A 91 -11.73 6.32 47.02
N GLU A 92 -12.18 5.24 47.66
CA GLU A 92 -12.53 5.29 49.09
C GLU A 92 -12.27 3.90 49.71
N PRO A 93 -11.47 3.81 50.79
CA PRO A 93 -10.94 2.56 51.30
C PRO A 93 -11.96 1.81 52.14
N VAL A 94 -12.19 0.54 51.81
CA VAL A 94 -12.95 -0.42 52.62
C VAL A 94 -12.05 -0.88 53.77
N ASP A 95 -12.47 -0.50 54.97
CA ASP A 95 -11.93 -0.84 56.28
C ASP A 95 -11.77 -2.36 56.47
N SER A 96 -10.57 -2.76 56.89
CA SER A 96 -10.20 -4.15 57.18
C SER A 96 -10.62 -4.51 58.60
N THR A 97 -11.52 -5.48 58.69
CA THR A 97 -11.53 -6.60 59.64
C THR A 97 -10.33 -6.64 60.60
N ASP A 98 -10.54 -6.59 61.93
CA ASP A 98 -10.13 -7.73 62.77
C ASP A 98 -10.64 -7.69 64.22
N SER A 99 -11.12 -8.86 64.63
CA SER A 99 -10.83 -9.53 65.91
C SER A 99 -11.20 -8.93 67.28
N LYS A 100 -12.04 -9.73 67.95
CA LYS A 100 -11.99 -10.12 69.37
C LYS A 100 -12.23 -9.04 70.44
N GLU A 101 -13.47 -8.96 70.88
CA GLU A 101 -13.78 -8.79 72.31
C GLU A 101 -14.67 -9.94 72.78
N ALA A 102 -14.04 -10.99 73.28
CA ALA A 102 -14.63 -11.75 74.37
C ALA A 102 -14.03 -11.17 75.66
N SER A 103 -14.76 -10.32 76.37
CA SER A 103 -14.59 -10.24 77.82
C SER A 103 -15.81 -9.65 78.50
N LYS A 104 -16.43 -10.53 79.27
CA LYS A 104 -17.41 -10.30 80.32
C LYS A 104 -16.85 -9.33 81.37
N SER A 105 -17.56 -8.23 81.66
CA SER A 105 -17.63 -7.54 82.96
C SER A 105 -18.81 -6.60 82.99
#